data_AF-A0A7K9UHP3-F1
#
_entry.id   AF-A0A7K9UHP3-F1
#
_cell.length_a   1.000
_cell.length_b   1.000
_cell.length_c   1.000
_cell.angle_alpha   90.00
_cell.angle_beta   90.00
_cell.angle_gamma   90.00
#
_symmetry.space_group_name_H-M   'P 1'
#
loop_
_entity.id
_entity.type
_entity.pdbx_description
1 polymer ?
#
loop_
_entity_poly.entity_id
_entity_poly.type
_entity_poly.pdbx_seq_one_letter_code
_entity_poly.pdbx_strand_id
1 'polypeptide(L)'
;PSLKREMRNLSEECNLEPVTVSMAYVYFEKLVLQGKLNKQNRKLCAGACVLLAAKISSDLRKHEVKHLIDKLEERFRFNRRDLIGFEFTVLVALELALYLPENQVLPHYRRLTQQS
;
A
#
# COMPACT_ATOMS: atom_id res chain seq x y z
N PRO A 1 11.44 -2.08 -12.69
CA PRO A 1 10.59 -1.10 -11.96
C PRO A 1 10.77 -1.27 -10.46
N SER A 2 10.72 -0.20 -9.66
CA SER A 2 10.67 -0.33 -8.19
C SER A 2 9.24 -0.66 -7.73
N LEU A 3 9.08 -1.35 -6.59
CA LEU A 3 7.76 -1.67 -6.04
C LEU A 3 6.95 -0.40 -5.74
N LYS A 4 7.58 0.66 -5.23
CA LYS A 4 6.91 1.96 -5.02
C LYS A 4 6.33 2.54 -6.31
N ARG A 5 7.06 2.41 -7.44
CA ARG A 5 6.52 2.85 -8.74
C ARG A 5 5.32 2.01 -9.16
N GLU A 6 5.38 0.69 -8.98
CA GLU A 6 4.22 -0.18 -9.27
C GLU A 6 3.02 0.14 -8.37
N MET A 7 3.24 0.42 -7.07
CA MET A 7 2.20 0.85 -6.14
C MET A 7 1.54 2.16 -6.59
N ARG A 8 2.33 3.16 -7.01
CA ARG A 8 1.81 4.44 -7.52
C ARG A 8 0.95 4.23 -8.76
N ASN A 9 1.49 3.60 -9.80
CA ASN A 9 0.80 3.43 -11.06
C ASN A 9 -0.53 2.66 -10.87
N LEU A 10 -0.54 1.60 -10.06
CA LEU A 10 -1.78 0.87 -9.76
C LEU A 10 -2.77 1.74 -8.97
N SER A 11 -2.28 2.55 -8.03
CA SER A 11 -3.14 3.43 -7.25
C SER A 11 -3.80 4.50 -8.12
N GLU A 12 -3.07 5.04 -9.10
CA GLU A 12 -3.61 5.95 -10.12
C GLU A 12 -4.67 5.25 -10.99
N GLU A 13 -4.41 4.01 -11.45
CA GLU A 13 -5.38 3.18 -12.19
C GLU A 13 -6.67 2.92 -11.37
N CYS A 14 -6.58 2.90 -10.05
CA CYS A 14 -7.71 2.73 -9.12
C CYS A 14 -8.29 4.05 -8.58
N ASN A 15 -7.85 5.21 -9.08
CA ASN A 15 -8.27 6.55 -8.62
C ASN A 15 -8.08 6.79 -7.11
N LEU A 16 -7.07 6.16 -6.50
CA LEU A 16 -6.74 6.43 -5.10
C LEU A 16 -6.09 7.81 -4.96
N GLU A 17 -6.46 8.53 -3.91
CA GLU A 17 -5.90 9.86 -3.66
C GLU A 17 -4.38 9.82 -3.40
N PRO A 18 -3.62 10.87 -3.75
CA PRO A 18 -2.18 10.91 -3.53
C PRO A 18 -1.78 10.72 -2.05
N VAL A 19 -2.63 11.11 -1.11
CA VAL A 19 -2.40 10.89 0.33
C VAL A 19 -2.43 9.40 0.67
N THR A 20 -3.35 8.63 0.08
CA THR A 20 -3.43 7.17 0.23
C THR A 20 -2.14 6.49 -0.23
N VAL A 21 -1.61 6.89 -1.39
CA VAL A 21 -0.34 6.37 -1.92
C VAL A 21 0.84 6.76 -1.02
N SER A 22 0.82 7.98 -0.48
CA SER A 22 1.83 8.48 0.46
C SER A 22 1.86 7.65 1.74
N MET A 23 0.70 7.32 2.30
CA MET A 23 0.59 6.44 3.48
C MET A 23 1.11 5.04 3.18
N ALA A 24 0.75 4.46 2.03
CA ALA A 24 1.25 3.16 1.61
C ALA A 24 2.78 3.13 1.48
N TYR A 25 3.40 4.22 1.02
CA TYR A 25 4.86 4.35 0.98
C TYR A 25 5.47 4.33 2.38
N VAL A 26 4.92 5.09 3.32
CA VAL A 26 5.41 5.11 4.70
C VAL A 26 5.28 3.74 5.35
N TYR A 27 4.15 3.04 5.17
CA TYR A 27 3.99 1.66 5.67
C TYR A 27 5.06 0.73 5.10
N PHE A 28 5.25 0.76 3.78
CA PHE A 28 6.23 -0.10 3.12
C PHE A 28 7.66 0.22 3.57
N GLU A 29 7.99 1.49 3.77
CA GLU A 29 9.28 1.92 4.30
C GLU A 29 9.51 1.45 5.74
N LYS A 30 8.50 1.53 6.62
CA LYS A 30 8.60 0.99 7.98
C LYS A 30 8.96 -0.50 7.96
N LEU A 31 8.29 -1.30 7.12
CA LEU A 31 8.59 -2.73 6.98
C LEU A 31 10.02 -2.97 6.46
N VAL A 32 10.50 -2.13 5.53
CA VAL A 32 11.88 -2.19 5.02
C VAL A 32 12.87 -1.92 6.16
N LEU A 33 12.67 -0.84 6.91
CA LEU A 33 13.54 -0.43 8.02
C LEU A 33 13.56 -1.47 9.16
N GLN A 34 12.44 -2.13 9.41
CA GLN A 34 12.33 -3.22 10.38
C GLN A 34 12.89 -4.57 9.86
N GLY A 35 13.38 -4.64 8.61
CA GLY A 35 13.90 -5.87 8.02
C GLY A 35 12.85 -6.96 7.76
N LYS A 36 11.56 -6.59 7.63
CA LYS A 36 10.45 -7.54 7.44
C LYS A 36 10.31 -8.05 6.00
N LEU A 37 11.07 -7.50 5.06
CA LEU A 37 10.98 -7.85 3.64
C LEU A 37 12.04 -8.87 3.22
N ASN A 38 11.61 -9.81 2.38
CA ASN A 38 12.44 -10.74 1.64
C ASN A 38 11.93 -10.91 0.20
N LYS A 39 12.63 -11.71 -0.61
CA LYS A 39 12.29 -11.91 -2.03
C LYS A 39 10.88 -12.48 -2.24
N GLN A 40 10.40 -13.31 -1.32
CA GLN A 40 9.12 -14.00 -1.41
C GLN A 40 7.95 -13.09 -1.00
N ASN A 41 8.11 -12.29 0.06
CA ASN A 41 7.00 -11.51 0.62
C ASN A 41 6.92 -10.05 0.13
N ARG A 42 7.98 -9.48 -0.44
CA ARG A 42 8.06 -8.03 -0.74
C ARG A 42 6.88 -7.49 -1.58
N LYS A 43 6.32 -8.33 -2.46
CA LYS A 43 5.17 -7.99 -3.28
C LYS A 43 3.86 -8.01 -2.49
N LEU A 44 3.68 -9.02 -1.64
CA LEU A 44 2.54 -9.08 -0.70
C LEU A 44 2.61 -7.92 0.30
N CYS A 45 3.79 -7.57 0.82
CA CYS A 45 3.99 -6.38 1.65
C CYS A 45 3.55 -5.11 0.92
N ALA A 46 4.00 -4.91 -0.33
CA ALA A 46 3.62 -3.74 -1.12
C ALA A 46 2.09 -3.67 -1.35
N GLY A 47 1.48 -4.79 -1.77
CA GLY A 47 0.04 -4.86 -1.99
C GLY A 47 -0.78 -4.64 -0.72
N ALA A 48 -0.38 -5.25 0.39
CA ALA A 48 -1.03 -5.08 1.69
C ALA A 48 -0.89 -3.64 2.21
N CYS A 49 0.25 -2.98 2.00
CA CYS A 49 0.41 -1.56 2.35
C CYS A 49 -0.58 -0.66 1.59
N VAL A 50 -0.78 -0.91 0.28
CA VAL A 50 -1.78 -0.17 -0.52
C VAL A 50 -3.20 -0.48 -0.02
N LEU A 51 -3.52 -1.76 0.20
CA LEU A 51 -4.84 -2.18 0.66
C LEU A 51 -5.20 -1.57 2.02
N LEU A 52 -4.29 -1.63 2.99
CA LEU A 52 -4.48 -1.04 4.32
C LEU A 52 -4.59 0.48 4.27
N ALA A 53 -3.76 1.15 3.45
CA ALA A 53 -3.85 2.60 3.26
C ALA A 53 -5.23 2.96 2.71
N ALA A 54 -5.65 2.32 1.62
CA ALA A 54 -6.93 2.63 0.98
C ALA A 54 -8.13 2.36 1.89
N LYS A 55 -8.06 1.33 2.75
CA LYS A 55 -9.11 1.04 3.75
C LYS A 55 -9.20 2.07 4.87
N ILE A 56 -8.12 2.78 5.21
CA ILE A 56 -8.10 3.73 6.34
C ILE A 56 -8.24 5.19 5.89
N SER A 57 -7.76 5.54 4.70
CA SER A 57 -7.79 6.91 4.18
C SER A 57 -8.98 7.20 3.30
N SER A 58 -9.70 6.19 2.83
CA SER A 58 -10.83 6.35 1.91
C SER A 58 -12.03 5.58 2.42
N ASP A 59 -13.23 6.15 2.25
CA ASP A 59 -14.51 5.48 2.57
C ASP A 59 -14.87 4.49 1.44
N LEU A 60 -13.99 3.51 1.22
CA LEU A 60 -14.14 2.55 0.12
C LEU A 60 -15.36 1.67 0.34
N ARG A 61 -16.24 1.64 -0.65
CA ARG A 61 -17.33 0.68 -0.73
C ARG A 61 -16.77 -0.70 -1.03
N LYS A 62 -17.53 -1.75 -0.65
CA LYS A 62 -17.15 -3.16 -0.84
C LYS A 62 -16.72 -3.50 -2.28
N HIS A 63 -17.35 -2.90 -3.29
CA HIS A 63 -17.01 -3.15 -4.69
C HIS A 63 -15.68 -2.53 -5.10
N GLU A 64 -15.32 -1.37 -4.56
CA GLU A 64 -14.03 -0.70 -4.80
C GLU A 64 -12.88 -1.48 -4.13
N VAL A 65 -13.10 -2.01 -2.93
CA VAL A 65 -12.15 -2.91 -2.27
C VAL A 65 -11.89 -4.16 -3.10
N LYS A 66 -12.95 -4.78 -3.66
CA LYS A 66 -12.80 -5.93 -4.54
C LYS A 66 -12.00 -5.58 -5.80
N HIS A 67 -12.34 -4.45 -6.44
CA HIS A 67 -11.63 -3.98 -7.62
C HIS A 67 -10.14 -3.74 -7.35
N LEU A 68 -9.81 -3.12 -6.22
CA LEU A 68 -8.43 -2.91 -5.78
C LEU A 68 -7.68 -4.23 -5.58
N ILE A 69 -8.30 -5.22 -4.92
CA ILE A 69 -7.71 -6.56 -4.74
C ILE A 69 -7.46 -7.24 -6.09
N ASP A 70 -8.41 -7.17 -7.02
CA ASP A 70 -8.27 -7.76 -8.36
C ASP A 70 -7.08 -7.12 -9.10
N LYS A 71 -6.93 -5.79 -9.03
CA LYS A 71 -5.80 -5.07 -9.63
C LYS A 71 -4.46 -5.40 -8.97
N LEU A 72 -4.43 -5.54 -7.65
CA LEU A 72 -3.24 -5.92 -6.90
C LEU A 72 -2.76 -7.34 -7.28
N GLU A 73 -3.68 -8.29 -7.38
CA GLU A 73 -3.41 -9.66 -7.83
C GLU A 73 -2.80 -9.68 -9.24
N GLU A 74 -3.40 -8.94 -10.19
CA GLU A 74 -2.89 -8.82 -11.56
C GLU A 74 -1.49 -8.20 -11.62
N ARG A 75 -1.31 -7.05 -10.97
CA ARG A 75 -0.07 -6.25 -11.08
C ARG A 75 1.11 -6.94 -10.43
N PHE A 76 0.92 -7.45 -9.22
CA PHE A 76 2.00 -8.04 -8.44
C PHE A 76 2.16 -9.54 -8.68
N ARG A 77 1.19 -10.19 -9.34
CA ARG A 77 1.19 -11.63 -9.66
C ARG A 77 1.30 -12.51 -8.41
N PHE A 78 0.40 -12.28 -7.46
CA PHE A 78 0.16 -13.16 -6.29
C PHE A 78 -1.32 -13.53 -6.24
N ASN A 79 -1.72 -14.53 -5.46
CA ASN A 79 -3.13 -14.84 -5.30
C ASN A 79 -3.81 -13.88 -4.32
N ARG A 80 -5.06 -13.50 -4.59
CA ARG A 80 -5.86 -12.68 -3.66
C ARG A 80 -5.98 -13.30 -2.26
N ARG A 81 -6.01 -14.63 -2.16
CA ARG A 81 -6.09 -15.34 -0.87
C ARG A 81 -4.83 -15.12 -0.04
N ASP A 82 -3.66 -15.11 -0.69
CA ASP A 82 -2.39 -14.83 -0.04
C ASP A 82 -2.36 -13.38 0.44
N LEU A 83 -2.83 -12.42 -0.37
CA LEU A 83 -2.95 -11.02 0.04
C LEU A 83 -3.85 -10.86 1.27
N ILE A 84 -5.06 -11.44 1.24
CA ILE A 84 -6.02 -11.35 2.35
C ILE A 84 -5.46 -11.99 3.63
N GLY A 85 -4.84 -13.17 3.52
CA GLY A 85 -4.21 -13.83 4.66
C GLY A 85 -2.99 -13.06 5.19
N PHE A 86 -2.27 -12.35 4.32
CA PHE A 86 -1.06 -11.61 4.68
C PHE A 86 -1.32 -10.18 5.16
N GLU A 87 -2.50 -9.62 4.89
CA GLU A 87 -2.89 -8.28 5.32
C GLU A 87 -2.73 -8.10 6.83
N PHE A 88 -3.23 -9.05 7.63
CA PHE A 88 -3.11 -9.00 9.09
C PHE A 88 -1.65 -9.07 9.55
N THR A 89 -0.81 -9.87 8.90
CA THR A 89 0.63 -9.95 9.19
C THR A 89 1.32 -8.60 9.01
N VAL A 90 0.99 -7.87 7.94
CA VAL A 90 1.52 -6.52 7.70
C VAL A 90 0.99 -5.54 8.74
N LEU A 91 -0.30 -5.61 9.07
CA LEU A 91 -0.90 -4.77 10.10
C LEU A 91 -0.23 -4.95 11.47
N VAL A 92 0.06 -6.20 11.87
CA VAL A 92 0.79 -6.51 13.11
C VAL A 92 2.24 -6.01 13.03
N ALA A 93 2.91 -6.15 11.89
CA ALA A 93 4.27 -5.64 11.71
C ALA A 93 4.34 -4.10 11.79
N LEU A 94 3.26 -3.41 11.41
CA LEU A 94 3.08 -1.97 11.60
C LEU A 94 2.64 -1.59 13.02
N GLU A 95 2.55 -2.55 13.94
CA GLU A 95 2.13 -2.34 15.33
C GLU A 95 0.75 -1.69 15.43
N LEU A 96 -0.16 -1.98 14.48
CA LEU A 96 -1.48 -1.36 14.35
C LEU A 96 -1.43 0.18 14.17
N ALA A 97 -0.26 0.76 13.95
CA ALA A 97 -0.04 2.20 13.82
C ALA A 97 -0.28 2.69 12.38
N LEU A 98 -1.55 2.64 11.94
CA LEU A 98 -1.99 3.11 10.63
C LEU A 98 -2.21 4.63 10.58
N TYR A 99 -2.47 5.28 11.71
CA TYR A 99 -2.48 6.74 11.75
C TYR A 99 -1.05 7.25 11.79
N LEU A 100 -0.67 7.99 10.75
CA LEU A 100 0.68 8.48 10.55
C LEU A 100 0.75 9.98 10.88
N PRO A 101 1.83 10.44 11.54
CA PRO A 101 2.04 11.86 11.73
C PRO A 101 2.33 12.55 10.39
N GLU A 102 1.86 13.79 10.23
CA GLU A 102 1.93 14.55 8.98
C GLU A 102 3.37 14.67 8.44
N ASN A 103 4.35 14.85 9.33
CA ASN A 103 5.76 14.96 8.95
C ASN A 103 6.32 13.71 8.24
N GLN A 104 5.71 12.54 8.44
CA GLN A 104 6.06 11.31 7.73
C GLN A 104 5.39 11.24 6.35
N VAL A 105 4.14 11.71 6.23
CA VAL A 105 3.34 11.57 4.99
C VAL A 105 3.63 12.69 4.00
N LEU A 106 3.72 13.93 4.48
CA LEU A 106 3.81 15.15 3.66
C LEU A 106 4.97 15.17 2.66
N PRO A 107 6.18 14.66 3.00
CA PRO A 107 7.28 14.58 2.03
C PRO A 107 6.98 13.64 0.85
N HIS A 108 6.21 12.57 1.05
CA HIS A 108 5.77 11.70 -0.05
C HIS A 108 4.69 12.36 -0.87
N TYR A 109 3.71 12.98 -0.20
CA TYR A 109 2.61 13.67 -0.87
C TYR A 109 3.12 14.76 -1.82
N ARG A 110 4.00 15.65 -1.33
CA ARG A 110 4.61 16.71 -2.14
C ARG A 110 5.34 16.15 -3.37
N ARG A 111 6.09 15.06 -3.20
CA ARG A 111 6.80 14.42 -4.32
C ARG A 111 5.84 13.84 -5.35
N LEU A 112 4.73 13.25 -4.93
CA LEU A 112 3.75 12.67 -5.85
C LEU A 112 3.03 13.77 -6.65
N THR A 113 2.60 14.85 -5.99
CA THR A 113 1.85 15.94 -6.63
C THR A 113 2.71 16.88 -7.47
N GLN A 114 4.02 17.00 -7.18
CA GLN A 114 4.97 17.76 -7.99
C GLN A 114 5.51 16.97 -9.20
N GLN A 115 5.37 15.64 -9.18
CA GLN A 115 5.74 14.74 -10.28
C GLN A 115 4.51 14.29 -11.09
N SER A 116 3.41 15.03 -11.00
CA SER A 116 2.17 14.81 -11.77
C SER A 116 2.19 15.61 -13.05
#